data_AF-A0A934TKT9-F1
#
_entry.id   AF-A0A934TKT9-F1
#
_cell.length_a   1.000
_cell.length_b   1.000
_cell.length_c   1.000
_cell.angle_alpha   90.00
_cell.angle_beta   90.00
_cell.angle_gamma   90.00
#
_symmetry.space_group_name_H-M   'P 1'
#
loop_
_entity.id
_entity.type
_entity.pdbx_description
1 polymer ?
#
loop_
_entity_poly.entity_id
_entity_poly.type
_entity_poly.pdbx_seq_one_letter_code
_entity_poly.pdbx_strand_id
1 'polypeptide(L)'
;MSSREIEELVEKRHDHVLRDITKMLAEINHPKFGAVDCAAEYRDAKGQMRKEYLLPRDLTVTLILGYRADLRYRVVKRLEELEVQAGPTSWRCSTTPTWCP
;
A
#
# COMPACT_ATOMS: atom_id res chain seq x y z
N MET A 1 2.82 9.44 -1.58
CA MET A 1 3.40 9.40 -2.94
C MET A 1 2.28 9.74 -3.91
N SER A 2 2.53 10.64 -4.85
CA SER A 2 1.50 11.05 -5.81
C SER A 2 1.38 10.07 -6.97
N SER A 3 0.22 9.99 -7.64
CA SER A 3 0.05 9.08 -8.79
C SER A 3 0.99 9.41 -9.95
N ARG A 4 1.49 10.65 -10.04
CA ARG A 4 2.49 11.06 -11.03
C ARG A 4 3.88 10.53 -10.70
N GLU A 5 4.29 10.60 -9.43
CA GLU A 5 5.54 9.99 -8.99
C GLU A 5 5.53 8.48 -9.25
N ILE A 6 4.39 7.82 -9.04
CA ILE A 6 4.21 6.38 -9.32
C ILE A 6 4.30 6.09 -10.82
N GLU A 7 3.74 6.95 -11.66
CA GLU A 7 3.85 6.86 -13.12
C GLU A 7 5.32 6.84 -13.57
N GLU A 8 6.11 7.78 -13.07
CA GLU A 8 7.54 7.91 -13.37
C GLU A 8 8.34 6.71 -12.86
N LEU A 9 8.02 6.19 -11.67
CA LEU A 9 8.70 5.04 -11.06
C LEU A 9 8.38 3.69 -11.72
N VAL A 10 7.16 3.53 -12.23
CA VAL A 10 6.68 2.27 -12.82
C VAL A 10 6.81 2.27 -14.34
N GLU A 11 7.15 3.43 -14.94
CA GLU A 11 7.23 3.63 -16.39
C GLU A 11 5.94 3.19 -17.12
N LYS A 12 4.80 3.43 -16.48
CA LYS A 12 3.46 3.04 -16.96
C LYS A 12 2.62 4.29 -17.11
N ARG A 13 1.85 4.41 -18.20
CA ARG A 13 0.98 5.59 -18.46
C ARG A 13 0.11 5.96 -17.25
N HIS A 14 0.02 7.27 -16.97
CA HIS A 14 -0.79 7.82 -15.88
C HIS A 14 -2.21 7.25 -15.81
N ASP A 15 -2.87 7.15 -16.97
CA ASP A 15 -4.26 6.68 -17.06
C ASP A 15 -4.43 5.24 -16.55
N HIS A 16 -3.42 4.39 -16.77
CA HIS A 16 -3.44 3.03 -16.25
C HIS A 16 -3.22 3.03 -14.73
N VAL A 17 -2.30 3.87 -14.25
CA VAL A 17 -2.05 4.02 -12.81
C VAL A 17 -3.32 4.48 -12.09
N LEU A 18 -4.03 5.49 -12.61
CA LEU A 18 -5.30 5.96 -12.03
C LEU A 18 -6.38 4.86 -11.99
N ARG A 19 -6.50 4.07 -13.07
CA ARG A 19 -7.44 2.95 -13.14
C ARG A 19 -7.11 1.88 -12.10
N ASP A 20 -5.84 1.52 -11.98
CA ASP A 20 -5.36 0.49 -11.07
C ASP A 20 -5.47 0.95 -9.61
N ILE A 21 -5.24 2.22 -9.31
CA ILE A 21 -5.50 2.82 -7.99
C ILE A 21 -6.98 2.72 -7.65
N THR A 22 -7.86 3.11 -8.57
CA THR A 22 -9.31 3.07 -8.34
C THR A 22 -9.79 1.64 -8.11
N LYS A 23 -9.28 0.68 -8.89
CA LYS A 23 -9.57 -0.74 -8.74
C LYS A 23 -9.05 -1.28 -7.40
N MET A 24 -7.81 -1.00 -7.04
CA MET A 24 -7.20 -1.41 -5.78
C MET A 24 -7.98 -0.87 -4.58
N LEU A 25 -8.38 0.40 -4.60
CA LEU A 25 -9.16 1.02 -3.52
C LEU A 25 -10.56 0.40 -3.41
N ALA A 26 -11.19 0.04 -4.54
CA ALA A 26 -12.45 -0.68 -4.55
C ALA A 26 -12.33 -2.10 -3.97
N GLU A 27 -11.22 -2.80 -4.25
CA GLU A 27 -10.95 -4.16 -3.74
C GLU A 27 -10.62 -4.18 -2.24
N ILE A 28 -9.87 -3.19 -1.77
CA ILE A 28 -9.48 -3.09 -0.35
C ILE A 28 -10.72 -2.79 0.54
N ASN A 29 -11.74 -2.13 -0.01
CA ASN A 29 -13.04 -1.83 0.60
C ASN A 29 -12.98 -1.52 2.11
N HIS A 30 -11.95 -0.76 2.51
CA HIS A 30 -11.66 -0.49 3.90
C HIS A 30 -12.28 0.85 4.28
N PRO A 31 -13.09 0.95 5.35
CA PRO A 31 -13.85 2.16 5.70
C PRO A 31 -12.98 3.37 6.08
N LYS A 32 -11.65 3.23 6.09
CA LYS A 32 -10.67 4.28 6.44
C LYS A 32 -9.81 4.75 5.27
N PHE A 33 -9.89 4.10 4.12
CA PHE A 33 -9.02 4.35 2.96
C PHE A 33 -9.84 4.35 1.67
N GLY A 34 -10.85 5.21 1.61
CA GLY A 34 -11.70 5.34 0.44
C GLY A 34 -11.00 6.08 -0.71
N ALA A 35 -11.45 5.83 -1.95
CA ALA A 35 -11.01 6.58 -3.13
C ALA A 35 -11.22 8.10 -3.01
N VAL A 36 -12.16 8.53 -2.16
CA VAL A 36 -12.43 9.93 -1.86
C VAL A 36 -11.34 10.53 -0.96
N ASP A 37 -10.80 9.77 -0.03
CA ASP A 37 -9.83 10.26 0.96
C ASP A 37 -8.45 10.53 0.34
N CYS A 38 -8.16 9.88 -0.78
CA CYS A 38 -6.89 10.00 -1.49
C CYS A 38 -6.99 10.86 -2.77
N ALA A 39 -8.19 11.37 -3.10
CA ALA A 39 -8.41 12.13 -4.33
C ALA A 39 -7.80 13.53 -4.22
N ALA A 40 -7.02 13.91 -5.23
CA ALA A 40 -6.45 15.24 -5.38
C ALA A 40 -6.60 15.71 -6.84
N GLU A 41 -6.35 16.99 -7.08
CA GLU A 41 -6.28 17.56 -8.41
C GLU A 41 -4.99 18.34 -8.56
N TYR A 42 -4.39 18.26 -9.75
CA TYR A 42 -3.21 19.03 -10.08
C TYR A 42 -3.42 19.81 -11.37
N ARG A 43 -2.72 20.94 -11.47
CA ARG A 43 -2.70 21.74 -12.68
C ARG A 43 -1.55 21.27 -13.57
N ASP A 44 -1.87 20.87 -14.79
CA ASP A 44 -0.87 20.49 -15.77
C ASP A 44 -0.15 21.72 -16.36
N ALA A 45 0.93 21.48 -17.12
CA ALA A 45 1.70 22.53 -17.78
C ALA A 45 0.90 23.33 -18.83
N LYS A 46 -0.26 22.81 -19.28
CA LYS A 46 -1.19 23.47 -20.19
C LYS A 46 -2.30 24.23 -19.44
N GLY A 47 -2.22 24.28 -18.12
CA GLY A 47 -3.16 24.97 -17.24
C GLY A 47 -4.47 24.20 -16.98
N GLN A 48 -4.59 22.95 -17.43
CA GLN A 48 -5.78 22.12 -17.24
C GLN A 48 -5.72 21.40 -15.89
N MET A 49 -6.86 21.32 -15.20
CA MET A 49 -6.98 20.51 -13.99
C MET A 49 -7.12 19.03 -14.36
N ARG A 50 -6.27 18.20 -13.75
CA ARG A 50 -6.28 16.75 -13.92
C ARG A 50 -6.39 16.07 -12.57
N LYS A 51 -7.02 14.90 -12.57
CA LYS A 51 -7.17 14.07 -11.38
C LYS A 51 -5.83 13.43 -11.03
N GLU A 52 -5.51 13.44 -9.75
CA GLU A 52 -4.35 12.76 -9.16
C GLU A 52 -4.81 12.06 -7.87
N TYR A 53 -4.06 11.04 -7.45
CA TYR A 53 -4.27 10.42 -6.14
C TYR A 53 -3.03 10.60 -5.29
N LEU A 54 -3.21 11.06 -4.05
CA LEU A 54 -2.18 11.12 -3.03
C LEU A 54 -2.30 9.88 -2.14
N LEU A 55 -1.46 8.90 -2.40
CA LEU A 55 -1.49 7.63 -1.67
C LEU A 55 -0.57 7.68 -0.44
N PRO A 56 -1.04 7.19 0.73
CA PRO A 56 -0.17 6.89 1.85
C PRO A 56 0.81 5.77 1.45
N ARG A 57 1.88 5.64 2.25
CA ARG A 57 2.97 4.69 1.97
C ARG A 57 2.45 3.27 1.77
N ASP A 58 1.52 2.82 2.60
CA ASP A 58 1.02 1.44 2.57
C ASP A 58 0.27 1.11 1.27
N LEU A 59 -0.58 2.03 0.81
CA LEU A 59 -1.31 1.89 -0.47
C LEU A 59 -0.37 1.98 -1.67
N THR A 60 0.63 2.85 -1.60
CA THR A 60 1.67 2.97 -2.63
C THR A 60 2.45 1.67 -2.77
N VAL A 61 2.90 1.09 -1.66
CA VAL A 61 3.63 -0.19 -1.63
C VAL A 61 2.73 -1.30 -2.18
N THR A 62 1.47 -1.37 -1.74
CA THR A 62 0.51 -2.37 -2.23
C THR A 62 0.34 -2.30 -3.75
N LEU A 63 0.20 -1.10 -4.31
CA LEU A 63 0.07 -0.89 -5.75
C LEU A 63 1.34 -1.33 -6.51
N ILE A 64 2.52 -0.97 -6.03
CA ILE A 64 3.81 -1.34 -6.66
C ILE A 64 4.02 -2.85 -6.66
N LEU A 65 3.69 -3.52 -5.55
CA LEU A 65 3.70 -4.99 -5.48
C LEU A 65 2.67 -5.62 -6.43
N GLY A 66 1.61 -4.89 -6.74
CA GLY A 66 0.62 -5.21 -7.77
C GLY A 66 1.18 -5.25 -9.20
N TYR A 67 2.15 -4.40 -9.54
CA TYR A 67 2.68 -4.30 -10.92
C TYR A 67 3.82 -5.26 -11.23
N ARG A 68 4.70 -5.50 -10.26
CA ARG A 68 5.96 -6.20 -10.47
C ARG A 68 5.95 -7.55 -9.77
N ALA A 69 5.76 -8.60 -10.55
CA ALA A 69 5.71 -9.98 -10.04
C ALA A 69 7.02 -10.38 -9.32
N ASP A 70 8.15 -9.86 -9.78
CA ASP A 70 9.47 -10.01 -9.16
C ASP A 70 9.54 -9.37 -7.78
N LEU A 71 9.04 -8.13 -7.63
CA LEU A 71 9.01 -7.43 -6.33
C LEU A 71 8.03 -8.11 -5.37
N ARG A 72 6.87 -8.55 -5.89
CA ARG A 72 5.88 -9.32 -5.12
C ARG A 72 6.50 -10.60 -4.56
N TYR A 73 7.17 -11.37 -5.42
CA TYR A 73 7.83 -12.61 -5.02
C TYR A 73 8.89 -12.38 -3.94
N ARG A 74 9.71 -11.34 -4.07
CA ARG A 74 10.74 -11.00 -3.06
C ARG A 74 10.14 -10.63 -1.71
N VAL A 75 9.03 -9.89 -1.68
CA VAL A 75 8.33 -9.55 -0.43
C VAL A 75 7.71 -10.78 0.20
N VAL A 76 7.02 -11.62 -0.58
CA VAL A 76 6.44 -12.88 -0.08
C VAL A 76 7.52 -13.77 0.53
N LYS A 77 8.62 -14.01 -0.20
CA LYS A 77 9.75 -14.80 0.29
C LYS A 77 10.36 -14.22 1.56
N ARG A 78 10.49 -12.90 1.64
CA ARG A 78 11.01 -12.22 2.84
C ARG A 78 10.06 -12.34 4.03
N LEU A 79 8.75 -12.31 3.81
CA LEU A 79 7.76 -12.55 4.86
C LEU A 79 7.82 -13.99 5.36
N GLU A 80 7.90 -14.98 4.46
CA GLU A 80 8.10 -16.39 4.83
C GLU A 80 9.38 -16.58 5.68
N GLU A 81 10.49 -15.94 5.29
CA GLU A 81 11.73 -15.94 6.09
C GLU A 81 11.54 -15.32 7.49
N LEU A 82 10.80 -14.22 7.58
CA LEU A 82 10.50 -13.54 8.84
C LEU A 82 9.53 -14.34 9.70
N GLU A 83 8.57 -15.07 9.14
CA GLU A 83 7.65 -15.95 9.86
C GLU A 83 8.38 -17.16 10.46
N VAL A 84 9.37 -17.71 9.73
CA VAL A 84 10.26 -18.76 10.24
C VAL A 84 11.14 -18.24 11.38
N GLN A 85 11.59 -16.98 11.30
CA GLN A 85 12.41 -16.34 12.34
C GLN A 85 11.60 -15.82 13.54
N ALA A 86 10.37 -15.38 13.32
CA ALA A 86 9.42 -14.94 14.33
C ALA A 86 8.60 -16.12 14.89
N GLY A 87 9.22 -17.31 14.97
CA GLY A 87 8.65 -18.52 15.56
C GLY A 87 7.89 -18.20 16.85
N PRO A 88 6.81 -18.97 17.13
CA PRO A 88 5.56 -18.47 17.71
C PRO A 88 5.86 -17.39 18.73
N THR A 89 5.53 -16.13 18.40
CA THR A 89 5.52 -15.05 19.37
C THR A 89 4.69 -15.54 20.54
N SER A 90 5.37 -16.08 21.56
CA SER A 90 4.79 -16.28 22.86
C SER A 90 4.41 -14.87 23.22
N TRP A 91 3.11 -14.58 23.14
CA TRP A 91 2.53 -13.50 23.89
C TRP A 91 3.01 -13.74 25.30
N ARG A 92 4.10 -13.06 25.68
CA ARG A 92 4.56 -13.04 27.05
C ARG A 92 3.49 -12.21 27.72
N CYS A 93 2.44 -12.91 28.13
CA CYS A 93 1.37 -12.39 28.94
C CYS A 93 2.09 -11.83 30.17
N SER A 94 2.27 -10.52 30.21
CA SER A 94 2.65 -9.83 31.44
C SER A 94 1.42 -9.78 32.34
N THR A 95 0.84 -10.95 32.62
CA THR A 95 -0.03 -11.15 33.77
C THR A 95 0.92 -11.49 34.90
N THR A 96 1.10 -10.51 35.76
CA THR A 96 1.78 -10.63 37.05
C THR A 96 1.41 -11.94 37.76
N PRO A 97 2.37 -12.72 38.27
CA PRO A 97 2.07 -13.82 39.16
C PRO A 97 1.79 -13.24 40.54
N THR A 98 0.56 -12.82 40.80
CA THR A 98 0.03 -12.89 42.17
C THR A 98 -0.69 -14.22 42.29
N TRP A 99 -0.59 -14.83 43.48
CA TRP A 99 -1.12 -16.14 43.88
C TRP A 99 -0.13 -17.32 43.77
N CYS A 100 0.83 -17.33 44.71
CA CYS A 100 1.19 -18.58 45.39
C CYS A 100 0.34 -18.68 46.68
N PRO A 101 -0.20 -19.85 47.04
CA PRO A 101 -0.90 -20.07 48.30
C PRO A 101 0.01 -19.96 49.53
#